data_AF-A0A7C2SRS3-F1
#
_entry.id   AF-A0A7C2SRS3-F1
#
_cell.length_a   1.000
_cell.length_b   1.000
_cell.length_c   1.000
_cell.angle_alpha   90.00
_cell.angle_beta   90.00
_cell.angle_gamma   90.00
#
_symmetry.space_group_name_H-M   'P 1'
#
loop_
_entity.id
_entity.type
_entity.pdbx_description
1 polymer ?
#
loop_
_entity_poly.entity_id
_entity_poly.type
_entity_poly.pdbx_seq_one_letter_code
_entity_poly.pdbx_strand_id
1 'polypeptide(L)'
;MVSGAPAWAHGGLVTRPGGPPGLFVTATDTGVGKTLVACALGRALRARGVRVGAFKPSETGVGPAGPLDARALRAAVGDVDPLEDVCPEPRALPAAPAVAGDAEGRPIDLGRIRAAHARLRARHDVLLVEGAGGLLVPLARDVTMADLAAELGYPLLVVARGALGTVNHTRLTLEVAAARGLAVAGVVVSHGPAALAAADARNLAALRDHLGGRLLAELPPLEDPAHADLTALAARVFPPPGARAGAAEARASRPDG
;
A
#
# COMPACT_ATOMS: atom_id res chain seq x y z
N MET A 1 12.96 -14.76 28.40
CA MET A 1 13.08 -13.31 28.14
C MET A 1 13.45 -13.12 26.68
N VAL A 2 12.45 -13.06 25.79
CA VAL A 2 12.66 -12.81 24.35
C VAL A 2 12.53 -11.30 24.17
N SER A 3 13.69 -10.64 24.10
CA SER A 3 13.83 -9.20 24.06
C SER A 3 13.94 -8.71 22.62
N GLY A 4 13.38 -7.51 22.37
CA GLY A 4 13.66 -6.70 21.19
C GLY A 4 12.69 -6.90 20.03
N ALA A 5 11.58 -6.15 20.03
CA ALA A 5 10.93 -5.84 18.77
C ALA A 5 11.98 -5.16 17.85
N PRO A 6 12.13 -5.60 16.59
CA PRO A 6 13.08 -5.01 15.65
C PRO A 6 12.85 -3.51 15.47
N ALA A 7 13.90 -2.75 15.21
CA ALA A 7 13.93 -1.28 15.17
C ALA A 7 12.84 -0.61 14.29
N TRP A 8 12.16 -1.34 13.40
CA TRP A 8 11.01 -0.86 12.64
C TRP A 8 9.71 -0.72 13.48
N ALA A 9 9.67 -1.21 14.71
CA ALA A 9 8.53 -1.08 15.63
C ALA A 9 8.43 0.30 16.31
N HIS A 10 9.41 1.19 16.12
CA HIS A 10 9.47 2.50 16.77
C HIS A 10 9.53 3.65 15.74
N GLY A 11 8.37 4.08 15.23
CA GLY A 11 8.20 5.40 14.62
C GLY A 11 7.73 5.42 13.16
N GLY A 12 6.44 5.73 12.97
CA GLY A 12 5.71 6.06 11.74
C GLY A 12 6.51 6.13 10.45
N LEU A 13 6.30 5.15 9.57
CA LEU A 13 7.02 4.93 8.33
C LEU A 13 6.60 5.91 7.23
N VAL A 14 7.45 6.90 6.97
CA VAL A 14 7.44 7.72 5.74
C VAL A 14 8.54 7.25 4.77
N THR A 15 9.57 6.57 5.27
CA THR A 15 10.75 6.14 4.52
C THR A 15 11.35 4.91 5.19
N ARG A 16 11.95 3.98 4.43
CA ARG A 16 13.04 3.15 4.99
C ARG A 16 14.14 4.10 5.52
N PRO A 17 14.91 3.80 6.58
CA PRO A 17 16.07 4.63 6.92
C PRO A 17 16.95 4.87 5.67
N GLY A 18 17.09 6.13 5.24
CA GLY A 18 17.78 6.53 4.01
C GLY A 18 17.02 6.35 2.67
N GLY A 19 15.75 5.96 2.68
CA GLY A 19 14.91 5.76 1.48
C GLY A 19 14.07 6.98 1.09
N PRO A 20 13.48 7.01 -0.13
CA PRO A 20 12.62 8.09 -0.58
C PRO A 20 11.28 8.12 0.19
N PRO A 21 10.68 9.30 0.45
CA PRO A 21 9.37 9.40 1.10
C PRO A 21 8.26 8.81 0.25
N GLY A 22 7.50 7.86 0.81
CA GLY A 22 6.42 7.20 0.09
C GLY A 22 5.99 5.88 0.70
N LEU A 23 5.01 5.25 0.05
CA LEU A 23 4.51 3.91 0.37
C LEU A 23 4.33 3.11 -0.89
N PHE A 24 4.57 1.80 -0.78
CA PHE A 24 4.13 0.83 -1.77
C PHE A 24 2.92 0.07 -1.22
N VAL A 25 1.74 0.36 -1.74
CA VAL A 25 0.48 -0.31 -1.41
C VAL A 25 0.40 -1.61 -2.20
N THR A 26 0.45 -2.72 -1.48
CA THR A 26 0.26 -4.08 -2.02
C THR A 26 -0.98 -4.72 -1.38
N ALA A 27 -1.34 -5.93 -1.80
CA ALA A 27 -2.47 -6.64 -1.23
C ALA A 27 -2.22 -8.14 -1.05
N THR A 28 -3.04 -8.72 -0.18
CA THR A 28 -3.13 -10.18 -0.04
C THR A 28 -3.84 -10.85 -1.20
N ASP A 29 -4.63 -10.11 -1.99
CA ASP A 29 -5.39 -10.61 -3.12
C ASP A 29 -5.81 -9.48 -4.09
N THR A 30 -6.44 -9.81 -5.21
CA THR A 30 -7.07 -8.85 -6.13
C THR A 30 -8.40 -8.36 -5.56
N GLY A 31 -8.77 -7.10 -5.84
CA GLY A 31 -10.08 -6.55 -5.45
C GLY A 31 -10.28 -6.24 -3.96
N VAL A 32 -9.24 -6.34 -3.13
CA VAL A 32 -9.35 -6.17 -1.67
C VAL A 32 -9.33 -4.72 -1.18
N GLY A 33 -9.47 -3.73 -2.08
CA GLY A 33 -9.55 -2.31 -1.71
C GLY A 33 -8.23 -1.52 -1.72
N LYS A 34 -7.19 -1.96 -2.44
CA LYS A 34 -5.92 -1.20 -2.59
C LYS A 34 -6.15 0.24 -3.05
N THR A 35 -6.85 0.42 -4.17
CA THR A 35 -7.17 1.72 -4.76
C THR A 35 -7.86 2.63 -3.77
N LEU A 36 -8.80 2.10 -3.03
CA LEU A 36 -9.57 2.84 -2.05
C LEU A 36 -8.67 3.31 -0.89
N VAL A 37 -7.84 2.43 -0.32
CA VAL A 37 -6.85 2.79 0.71
C VAL A 37 -5.85 3.83 0.20
N ALA A 38 -5.32 3.64 -1.01
CA ALA A 38 -4.34 4.54 -1.60
C ALA A 38 -4.94 5.93 -1.91
N CYS A 39 -6.15 5.99 -2.48
CA CYS A 39 -6.87 7.24 -2.72
C CYS A 39 -7.11 8.00 -1.42
N ALA A 40 -7.55 7.29 -0.39
CA ALA A 40 -7.84 7.86 0.91
C ALA A 40 -6.59 8.48 1.57
N LEU A 41 -5.46 7.77 1.54
CA LEU A 41 -4.18 8.30 1.99
C LEU A 41 -3.77 9.55 1.19
N GLY A 42 -3.93 9.52 -0.14
CA GLY A 42 -3.63 10.65 -1.02
C GLY A 42 -4.44 11.90 -0.66
N ARG A 43 -5.76 11.75 -0.48
CA ARG A 43 -6.66 12.85 -0.08
C ARG A 43 -6.29 13.41 1.30
N ALA A 44 -6.06 12.54 2.27
CA ALA A 44 -5.73 12.94 3.64
C ALA A 44 -4.38 13.68 3.72
N LEU A 45 -3.38 13.25 2.95
CA LEU A 45 -2.10 13.94 2.84
C LEU A 45 -2.23 15.31 2.14
N ARG A 46 -3.03 15.39 1.08
CA ARG A 46 -3.31 16.67 0.41
C ARG A 46 -4.05 17.66 1.28
N ALA A 47 -4.99 17.19 2.09
CA ALA A 47 -5.67 18.03 3.08
C ALA A 47 -4.69 18.61 4.12
N ARG A 48 -3.50 18.02 4.27
CA ARG A 48 -2.39 18.52 5.11
C ARG A 48 -1.37 19.36 4.33
N GLY A 49 -1.64 19.71 3.07
CA GLY A 49 -0.76 20.51 2.23
C GLY A 49 0.47 19.77 1.68
N VAL A 50 0.52 18.43 1.77
CA VAL A 50 1.63 17.63 1.21
C VAL A 50 1.47 17.54 -0.31
N ARG A 51 2.56 17.74 -1.06
CA ARG A 51 2.60 17.44 -2.50
C ARG A 51 2.78 15.94 -2.69
N VAL A 52 1.68 15.26 -2.97
CA VAL A 52 1.64 13.80 -3.13
C VAL A 52 1.47 13.47 -4.59
N GLY A 53 2.31 12.56 -5.09
CA GLY A 53 2.10 11.89 -6.37
C GLY A 53 1.45 10.52 -6.18
N ALA A 54 0.75 10.05 -7.21
CA ALA A 54 0.26 8.67 -7.26
C ALA A 54 0.90 7.94 -8.45
N PHE A 55 1.20 6.66 -8.25
CA PHE A 55 1.85 5.83 -9.26
C PHE A 55 1.29 4.41 -9.26
N LYS A 56 0.72 3.99 -10.40
CA LYS A 56 0.20 2.67 -10.69
C LYS A 56 1.05 2.08 -11.83
N PRO A 57 2.18 1.40 -11.55
CA PRO A 57 3.15 0.99 -12.57
C PRO A 57 2.53 0.18 -13.71
N SER A 58 1.51 -0.63 -13.41
CA SER A 58 0.68 -1.29 -14.41
C SER A 58 -0.74 -1.48 -13.90
N GLU A 59 -1.70 -1.39 -14.83
CA GLU A 59 -3.11 -1.70 -14.62
C GLU A 59 -3.60 -2.62 -15.73
N THR A 60 -4.30 -3.68 -15.37
CA THR A 60 -4.77 -4.73 -16.28
C THR A 60 -6.29 -4.82 -16.21
N GLY A 61 -6.96 -5.29 -17.27
CA GLY A 61 -8.43 -5.22 -17.35
C GLY A 61 -8.94 -3.84 -17.76
N VAL A 62 -8.10 -3.06 -18.45
CA VAL A 62 -8.42 -1.70 -18.88
C VAL A 62 -9.42 -1.73 -20.03
N GLY A 63 -10.63 -1.24 -19.76
CA GLY A 63 -11.69 -1.09 -20.77
C GLY A 63 -11.67 0.25 -21.51
N PRO A 64 -12.72 0.56 -22.29
CA PRO A 64 -12.82 1.80 -23.08
C PRO A 64 -12.74 3.10 -22.26
N ALA A 65 -13.10 3.06 -20.97
CA ALA A 65 -12.98 4.19 -20.06
C ALA A 65 -11.52 4.49 -19.64
N GLY A 66 -10.57 3.65 -20.03
CA GLY A 66 -9.17 3.73 -19.62
C GLY A 66 -8.94 3.15 -18.21
N PRO A 67 -7.73 3.33 -17.66
CA PRO A 67 -7.34 2.73 -16.39
C PRO A 67 -8.06 3.44 -15.23
N LEU A 68 -9.09 2.80 -14.68
CA LEU A 68 -9.97 3.40 -13.68
C LEU A 68 -9.29 3.54 -12.32
N ASP A 69 -8.44 2.58 -11.92
CA ASP A 69 -7.70 2.70 -10.65
C ASP A 69 -6.71 3.87 -10.73
N ALA A 70 -5.94 3.96 -11.82
CA ALA A 70 -5.03 5.07 -12.06
C ALA A 70 -5.74 6.44 -12.11
N ARG A 71 -6.91 6.53 -12.74
CA ARG A 71 -7.72 7.76 -12.75
C ARG A 71 -8.19 8.14 -11.35
N ALA A 72 -8.66 7.18 -10.55
CA ALA A 72 -9.10 7.41 -9.19
C ALA A 72 -7.94 7.90 -8.30
N LEU A 73 -6.78 7.25 -8.41
CA LEU A 73 -5.54 7.65 -7.73
C LEU A 73 -5.12 9.07 -8.11
N ARG A 74 -5.10 9.38 -9.41
CA ARG A 74 -4.75 10.70 -9.95
C ARG A 74 -5.68 11.79 -9.40
N ALA A 75 -6.99 11.54 -9.40
CA ALA A 75 -7.98 12.47 -8.86
C ALA A 75 -7.82 12.67 -7.34
N ALA A 76 -7.55 11.59 -6.60
CA ALA A 76 -7.29 11.65 -5.16
C ALA A 76 -6.08 12.55 -4.83
N VAL A 77 -5.07 12.56 -5.69
CA VAL A 77 -3.88 13.42 -5.54
C VAL A 77 -3.98 14.76 -6.29
N GLY A 78 -5.14 15.13 -6.80
CA GLY A 78 -5.42 16.48 -7.32
C GLY A 78 -5.20 16.69 -8.81
N ASP A 79 -5.12 15.62 -9.60
CA ASP A 79 -5.12 15.66 -11.07
C ASP A 79 -3.99 16.48 -11.73
N VAL A 80 -2.84 16.61 -11.04
CA VAL A 80 -1.72 17.44 -11.50
C VAL A 80 -0.77 16.75 -12.48
N ASP A 81 -0.71 15.42 -12.48
CA ASP A 81 0.21 14.66 -13.33
C ASP A 81 -0.49 14.11 -14.59
N PRO A 82 0.22 13.94 -15.71
CA PRO A 82 -0.28 13.20 -16.87
C PRO A 82 -0.68 11.77 -16.49
N LEU A 83 -1.80 11.27 -17.03
CA LEU A 83 -2.26 9.90 -16.72
C LEU A 83 -1.25 8.82 -17.16
N GLU A 84 -0.48 9.08 -18.21
CA GLU A 84 0.61 8.22 -18.68
C GLU A 84 1.81 8.14 -17.72
N ASP A 85 2.01 9.16 -16.88
CA ASP A 85 3.00 9.09 -15.80
C ASP A 85 2.42 8.29 -14.62
N VAL A 86 1.13 8.49 -14.31
CA VAL A 86 0.47 7.75 -13.22
C VAL A 86 0.38 6.27 -13.56
N CYS A 87 0.02 5.90 -14.80
CA CYS A 87 -0.07 4.52 -15.28
C CYS A 87 0.59 4.36 -16.64
N PRO A 88 1.91 4.08 -16.67
CA PRO A 88 2.66 3.96 -17.92
C PRO A 88 2.35 2.66 -18.70
N GLU A 89 1.94 1.60 -18.01
CA GLU A 89 1.73 0.27 -18.63
C GLU A 89 0.30 -0.29 -18.41
N PRO A 90 -0.73 0.30 -19.06
CA PRO A 90 -2.08 -0.27 -19.06
C PRO A 90 -2.20 -1.46 -20.03
N ARG A 91 -3.02 -2.46 -19.68
CA ARG A 91 -3.34 -3.65 -20.49
C ARG A 91 -4.83 -3.96 -20.44
N ALA A 92 -5.38 -4.42 -21.57
CA ALA A 92 -6.81 -4.71 -21.70
C ALA A 92 -7.20 -6.04 -21.03
N LEU A 93 -6.34 -7.06 -21.10
CA LEU A 93 -6.62 -8.38 -20.52
C LEU A 93 -6.59 -8.30 -18.98
N PRO A 94 -7.64 -8.75 -18.26
CA PRO A 94 -7.67 -8.80 -16.80
C PRO A 94 -6.88 -10.01 -16.28
N ALA A 95 -5.56 -9.96 -16.40
CA ALA A 95 -4.62 -10.99 -15.93
C ALA A 95 -3.45 -10.33 -15.17
N ALA A 96 -2.51 -11.12 -14.66
CA ALA A 96 -1.26 -10.56 -14.15
C ALA A 96 -0.55 -9.73 -15.25
N PRO A 97 0.15 -8.62 -14.92
CA PRO A 97 0.72 -7.73 -15.93
C PRO A 97 1.59 -8.42 -16.99
N ALA A 98 2.47 -9.35 -16.58
CA ALA A 98 3.29 -10.11 -17.53
C ALA A 98 2.42 -10.96 -18.48
N VAL A 99 1.41 -11.64 -17.93
CA VAL A 99 0.49 -12.49 -18.70
C VAL A 99 -0.33 -11.65 -19.69
N ALA A 100 -0.84 -10.51 -19.25
CA ALA A 100 -1.57 -9.58 -20.10
C ALA A 100 -0.69 -8.99 -21.21
N GLY A 101 0.55 -8.59 -20.88
CA GLY A 101 1.50 -8.10 -21.86
C GLY A 101 1.87 -9.14 -22.91
N ASP A 102 2.14 -10.38 -22.50
CA ASP A 102 2.48 -11.47 -23.43
C ASP A 102 1.29 -11.84 -24.34
N ALA A 103 0.08 -11.94 -23.77
CA ALA A 103 -1.14 -12.24 -24.53
C ALA A 103 -1.50 -11.16 -25.56
N GLU A 104 -1.18 -9.89 -25.26
CA GLU A 104 -1.42 -8.76 -26.16
C GLU A 104 -0.27 -8.50 -27.15
N GLY A 105 0.80 -9.32 -27.14
CA GLY A 105 2.00 -9.07 -27.94
C GLY A 105 2.73 -7.77 -27.60
N ARG A 106 2.50 -7.26 -26.38
CA ARG A 106 3.03 -6.01 -25.84
C ARG A 106 3.57 -6.25 -24.42
N PRO A 107 4.75 -6.89 -24.27
CA PRO A 107 5.36 -7.11 -22.96
C PRO A 107 5.48 -5.82 -22.14
N ILE A 108 5.46 -5.93 -20.81
CA ILE A 108 5.57 -4.79 -19.91
C ILE A 108 6.96 -4.15 -20.03
N ASP A 109 7.01 -2.86 -20.32
CA ASP A 109 8.25 -2.09 -20.43
C ASP A 109 8.64 -1.50 -19.07
N LEU A 110 9.61 -2.15 -18.41
CA LEU A 110 10.14 -1.69 -17.13
C LEU A 110 10.87 -0.33 -17.24
N GLY A 111 11.40 0.02 -18.41
CA GLY A 111 12.03 1.31 -18.67
C GLY A 111 11.03 2.46 -18.60
N ARG A 112 9.83 2.27 -19.18
CA ARG A 112 8.72 3.23 -19.07
C ARG A 112 8.25 3.41 -17.64
N ILE A 113 8.12 2.31 -16.88
CA ILE A 113 7.79 2.33 -15.46
C ILE A 113 8.80 3.17 -14.68
N ARG A 114 10.11 2.92 -14.86
CA ARG A 114 11.18 3.65 -14.18
C ARG A 114 11.22 5.13 -14.55
N ALA A 115 11.05 5.44 -15.83
CA ALA A 115 11.05 6.82 -16.32
C ALA A 115 9.87 7.63 -15.75
N ALA A 116 8.66 7.03 -15.72
CA ALA A 116 7.48 7.64 -15.12
C ALA A 116 7.65 7.85 -13.61
N HIS A 117 8.15 6.83 -12.90
CA HIS A 117 8.48 6.92 -11.47
C HIS A 117 9.46 8.07 -11.18
N ALA A 118 10.54 8.19 -11.95
CA ALA A 118 11.53 9.25 -11.79
C ALA A 118 10.91 10.65 -11.98
N ARG A 119 10.06 10.84 -13.01
CA ARG A 119 9.35 12.11 -13.26
C ARG A 119 8.39 12.46 -12.12
N LEU A 120 7.63 11.50 -11.60
CA LEU A 120 6.73 11.71 -10.47
C LEU A 120 7.52 12.03 -9.20
N ARG A 121 8.58 11.27 -8.93
CA ARG A 121 9.42 11.45 -7.74
C ARG A 121 10.07 12.84 -7.69
N ALA A 122 10.45 13.41 -8.83
CA ALA A 122 11.03 14.74 -8.92
C ALA A 122 10.02 15.88 -8.64
N ARG A 123 8.72 15.64 -8.83
CA ARG A 123 7.66 16.66 -8.67
C ARG A 123 7.02 16.68 -7.29
N HIS A 124 7.09 15.56 -6.56
CA HIS A 124 6.32 15.34 -5.34
C HIS A 124 7.19 15.06 -4.12
N ASP A 125 6.71 15.48 -2.95
CA ASP A 125 7.38 15.25 -1.68
C ASP A 125 7.21 13.80 -1.22
N VAL A 126 6.03 13.22 -1.47
CA VAL A 126 5.65 11.83 -1.14
C VAL A 126 5.08 11.16 -2.38
N LEU A 127 5.44 9.89 -2.61
CA LEU A 127 4.85 9.06 -3.67
C LEU A 127 4.04 7.90 -3.07
N LEU A 128 2.78 7.78 -3.48
CA LEU A 128 1.95 6.60 -3.21
C LEU A 128 1.98 5.69 -4.42
N VAL A 129 2.66 4.55 -4.30
CA VAL A 129 2.73 3.54 -5.34
C VAL A 129 1.68 2.47 -5.06
N GLU A 130 0.79 2.18 -6.01
CA GLU A 130 -0.13 1.05 -5.91
C GLU A 130 0.28 -0.06 -6.88
N GLY A 131 0.73 -1.20 -6.34
CA GLY A 131 1.07 -2.37 -7.15
C GLY A 131 -0.14 -2.98 -7.88
N ALA A 132 0.07 -4.02 -8.69
CA ALA A 132 -1.03 -4.80 -9.26
C ALA A 132 -1.08 -6.19 -8.60
N GLY A 133 -2.19 -6.49 -7.92
CA GLY A 133 -2.36 -7.71 -7.13
C GLY A 133 -1.45 -7.76 -5.88
N GLY A 134 -0.87 -8.93 -5.61
CA GLY A 134 0.03 -9.17 -4.47
C GLY A 134 1.50 -9.23 -4.83
N LEU A 135 2.37 -9.46 -3.83
CA LEU A 135 3.83 -9.34 -3.96
C LEU A 135 4.45 -10.26 -5.02
N LEU A 136 3.96 -11.48 -5.17
CA LEU A 136 4.52 -12.45 -6.12
C LEU A 136 3.85 -12.40 -7.51
N VAL A 137 2.98 -11.43 -7.76
CA VAL A 137 2.39 -11.24 -9.09
C VAL A 137 3.49 -10.87 -10.08
N PRO A 138 3.60 -11.55 -11.24
CA PRO A 138 4.60 -11.25 -12.25
C PRO A 138 4.26 -9.93 -12.95
N LEU A 139 5.12 -8.92 -12.74
CA LEU A 139 5.04 -7.64 -13.40
C LEU A 139 5.56 -7.73 -14.84
N ALA A 140 6.71 -8.37 -15.02
CA ALA A 140 7.33 -8.63 -16.32
C ALA A 140 8.01 -10.00 -16.28
N ARG A 141 8.66 -10.40 -17.37
CA ARG A 141 9.50 -11.61 -17.41
C ARG A 141 10.53 -11.55 -16.29
N ASP A 142 10.53 -12.57 -15.43
CA ASP A 142 11.44 -12.74 -14.29
C ASP A 142 11.44 -11.59 -13.26
N VAL A 143 10.40 -10.75 -13.27
CA VAL A 143 10.26 -9.62 -12.34
C VAL A 143 8.87 -9.63 -11.71
N THR A 144 8.82 -9.72 -10.38
CA THR A 144 7.60 -9.67 -9.59
C THR A 144 7.33 -8.26 -9.05
N MET A 145 6.13 -8.05 -8.51
CA MET A 145 5.81 -6.83 -7.75
C MET A 145 6.72 -6.62 -6.54
N ALA A 146 7.20 -7.70 -5.90
CA ALA A 146 8.15 -7.62 -4.80
C ALA A 146 9.51 -7.09 -5.27
N ASP A 147 9.96 -7.48 -6.46
CA ASP A 147 11.22 -6.99 -7.03
C ASP A 147 11.12 -5.50 -7.37
N LEU A 148 9.99 -5.06 -7.96
CA LEU A 148 9.73 -3.63 -8.15
C LEU A 148 9.68 -2.88 -6.81
N ALA A 149 8.99 -3.41 -5.80
CA ALA A 149 8.92 -2.77 -4.48
C ALA A 149 10.31 -2.63 -3.83
N ALA A 150 11.17 -3.65 -3.98
CA ALA A 150 12.56 -3.61 -3.52
C ALA A 150 13.36 -2.54 -4.27
N GLU A 151 13.21 -2.47 -5.60
CA GLU A 151 13.89 -1.48 -6.44
C GLU A 151 13.50 -0.04 -6.06
N LEU A 152 12.21 0.22 -5.86
CA LEU A 152 11.70 1.55 -5.53
C LEU A 152 11.99 1.99 -4.08
N GLY A 153 12.20 1.02 -3.18
CA GLY A 153 12.67 1.27 -1.81
C GLY A 153 11.66 1.88 -0.84
N TYR A 154 10.36 1.87 -1.19
CA TYR A 154 9.28 2.33 -0.30
C TYR A 154 8.85 1.24 0.68
N PRO A 155 8.51 1.58 1.93
CA PRO A 155 7.91 0.62 2.85
C PRO A 155 6.52 0.18 2.37
N LEU A 156 6.20 -1.09 2.60
CA LEU A 156 4.96 -1.73 2.18
C LEU A 156 3.81 -1.39 3.13
N LEU A 157 2.69 -0.96 2.55
CA LEU A 157 1.39 -1.04 3.21
C LEU A 157 0.62 -2.24 2.63
N VAL A 158 0.34 -3.24 3.45
CA VAL A 158 -0.35 -4.46 3.01
C VAL A 158 -1.84 -4.31 3.24
N VAL A 159 -2.64 -4.35 2.18
CA VAL A 159 -4.11 -4.39 2.28
C VAL A 159 -4.57 -5.85 2.30
N ALA A 160 -5.14 -6.26 3.43
CA ALA A 160 -5.67 -7.60 3.66
C ALA A 160 -7.20 -7.60 3.51
N ARG A 161 -7.76 -8.65 2.92
CA ARG A 161 -9.22 -8.84 2.89
C ARG A 161 -9.78 -9.24 4.25
N GLY A 162 -10.98 -8.80 4.57
CA GLY A 162 -11.65 -9.13 5.83
C GLY A 162 -12.36 -10.48 5.92
N ALA A 163 -12.05 -11.47 5.07
CA ALA A 163 -12.83 -12.71 4.93
C ALA A 163 -11.99 -14.00 5.11
N LEU A 164 -12.65 -15.16 5.19
CA LEU A 164 -12.04 -16.49 5.37
C LEU A 164 -10.80 -16.71 4.49
N GLY A 165 -9.68 -17.10 5.11
CA GLY A 165 -8.38 -17.25 4.45
C GLY A 165 -7.45 -16.04 4.60
N THR A 166 -7.95 -14.92 5.14
CA THR A 166 -7.15 -13.72 5.42
C THR A 166 -5.94 -13.98 6.30
N VAL A 167 -6.07 -14.87 7.30
CA VAL A 167 -4.96 -15.24 8.19
C VAL A 167 -3.79 -15.81 7.39
N ASN A 168 -4.06 -16.78 6.51
CA ASN A 168 -3.04 -17.39 5.67
C ASN A 168 -2.43 -16.39 4.69
N HIS A 169 -3.26 -15.71 3.89
CA HIS A 169 -2.74 -14.82 2.85
C HIS A 169 -1.96 -13.63 3.43
N THR A 170 -2.40 -13.08 4.56
CA THR A 170 -1.67 -12.01 5.25
C THR A 170 -0.31 -12.51 5.73
N ARG A 171 -0.25 -13.68 6.37
CA ARG A 171 1.02 -14.26 6.86
C ARG A 171 1.97 -14.60 5.73
N LEU A 172 1.51 -15.27 4.67
CA LEU A 172 2.32 -15.55 3.49
C LEU A 172 2.87 -14.27 2.86
N THR A 173 2.06 -13.21 2.77
CA THR A 173 2.51 -11.91 2.24
C THR A 173 3.60 -11.30 3.12
N LEU A 174 3.44 -11.36 4.44
CA LEU A 174 4.44 -10.85 5.39
C LEU A 174 5.72 -11.66 5.40
N GLU A 175 5.64 -12.99 5.26
CA GLU A 175 6.82 -13.87 5.14
C GLU A 175 7.60 -13.59 3.86
N VAL A 176 6.92 -13.41 2.72
CA VAL A 176 7.56 -13.00 1.46
C VAL A 176 8.22 -11.63 1.61
N ALA A 177 7.54 -10.65 2.22
CA ALA A 177 8.13 -9.33 2.46
C ALA A 177 9.40 -9.44 3.31
N ALA A 178 9.36 -10.21 4.40
CA ALA A 178 10.51 -10.42 5.27
C ALA A 178 11.67 -11.13 4.54
N ALA A 179 11.39 -12.20 3.80
CA ALA A 179 12.38 -12.96 3.03
C ALA A 179 13.06 -12.11 1.94
N ARG A 180 12.34 -11.11 1.41
CA ARG A 180 12.86 -10.16 0.40
C ARG A 180 13.45 -8.89 1.01
N GLY A 181 13.54 -8.78 2.34
CA GLY A 181 14.07 -7.60 3.02
C GLY A 181 13.21 -6.34 2.86
N LEU A 182 11.93 -6.48 2.52
CA LEU A 182 11.00 -5.39 2.33
C LEU A 182 10.51 -4.88 3.70
N ALA A 183 10.70 -3.59 3.96
CA ALA A 183 10.16 -2.95 5.15
C ALA A 183 8.64 -2.91 5.06
N VAL A 184 7.94 -3.27 6.13
CA VAL A 184 6.47 -3.23 6.20
C VAL A 184 6.04 -2.09 7.14
N ALA A 185 5.37 -1.08 6.59
CA ALA A 185 4.73 0.01 7.33
C ALA A 185 3.62 -0.51 8.25
N GLY A 186 2.87 -1.49 7.75
CA GLY A 186 1.86 -2.20 8.51
C GLY A 186 0.82 -2.83 7.58
N VAL A 187 -0.27 -3.27 8.19
CA VAL A 187 -1.37 -3.97 7.55
C VAL A 187 -2.66 -3.18 7.77
N VAL A 188 -3.47 -3.07 6.73
CA VAL A 188 -4.84 -2.56 6.79
C VAL A 188 -5.77 -3.68 6.40
N VAL A 189 -6.77 -3.98 7.22
CA VAL A 189 -7.84 -4.90 6.83
C VAL A 189 -8.94 -4.09 6.15
N SER A 190 -9.36 -4.50 4.96
CA SER A 190 -10.50 -3.92 4.25
C SER A 190 -11.65 -4.93 4.23
N HIS A 191 -12.80 -4.54 4.74
CA HIS A 191 -14.02 -5.34 4.68
C HIS A 191 -14.73 -5.14 3.33
N GLY A 192 -15.29 -6.22 2.79
CA GLY A 192 -16.16 -6.15 1.61
C GLY A 192 -17.61 -5.82 2.01
N PRO A 193 -18.50 -5.52 1.06
CA PRO A 193 -19.88 -5.08 1.32
C PRO A 193 -20.74 -6.12 2.07
N ALA A 194 -20.37 -7.40 2.00
CA ALA A 194 -21.08 -8.45 2.71
C ALA A 194 -20.78 -8.40 4.22
N ALA A 195 -21.83 -8.59 5.03
CA ALA A 195 -21.68 -8.75 6.47
C ALA A 195 -20.75 -9.94 6.78
N LEU A 196 -19.88 -9.75 7.78
CA LEU A 196 -18.96 -10.79 8.21
C LEU A 196 -19.71 -11.96 8.84
N ALA A 197 -19.40 -13.18 8.42
CA ALA A 197 -19.86 -14.36 9.13
C ALA A 197 -19.18 -14.43 10.51
N ALA A 198 -19.81 -15.11 11.48
CA ALA A 198 -19.24 -15.29 12.82
C ALA A 198 -17.87 -15.98 12.81
N ALA A 199 -17.59 -16.82 11.80
CA ALA A 199 -16.28 -17.42 11.59
C ALA A 199 -15.24 -16.40 11.12
N ASP A 200 -15.61 -15.49 10.21
CA ASP A 200 -14.72 -14.42 9.73
C ASP A 200 -14.34 -13.47 10.86
N ALA A 201 -15.29 -13.12 11.73
CA ALA A 201 -15.02 -12.30 12.91
C ALA A 201 -13.98 -12.94 13.85
N ARG A 202 -14.04 -14.27 14.07
CA ARG A 202 -13.05 -15.01 14.88
C ARG A 202 -11.69 -15.10 14.18
N ASN A 203 -11.67 -15.32 12.87
CA ASN A 203 -10.42 -15.31 12.09
C ASN A 203 -9.74 -13.95 12.14
N LEU A 204 -10.53 -12.86 12.08
CA LEU A 204 -10.02 -11.51 12.23
C LEU A 204 -9.49 -11.25 13.63
N ALA A 205 -10.14 -11.75 14.69
CA ALA A 205 -9.61 -11.67 16.05
C ALA A 205 -8.22 -12.33 16.15
N ALA A 206 -8.07 -13.55 15.62
CA ALA A 206 -6.77 -14.23 15.59
C ALA A 206 -5.72 -13.46 14.76
N LEU A 207 -6.14 -12.84 13.66
CA LEU A 207 -5.25 -11.99 12.85
C LEU A 207 -4.82 -10.73 13.61
N ARG A 208 -5.73 -10.07 14.33
CA ARG A 208 -5.42 -8.89 15.17
C ARG A 208 -4.35 -9.22 16.21
N ASP A 209 -4.52 -10.34 16.93
CA ASP A 209 -3.57 -10.79 17.94
C ASP A 209 -2.20 -11.07 17.33
N HIS A 210 -2.17 -11.69 16.16
CA HIS A 210 -0.92 -11.98 15.44
C HIS A 210 -0.22 -10.70 14.93
N LEU A 211 -0.98 -9.75 14.39
CA LEU A 211 -0.43 -8.52 13.83
C LEU A 211 0.01 -7.53 14.91
N GLY A 212 -0.70 -7.48 16.04
CA GLY A 212 -0.45 -6.53 17.13
C GLY A 212 -0.34 -5.09 16.60
N GLY A 213 0.77 -4.43 16.92
CA GLY A 213 1.04 -3.06 16.47
C GLY A 213 1.20 -2.87 14.96
N ARG A 214 1.34 -3.95 14.17
CA ARG A 214 1.37 -3.87 12.70
C ARG A 214 0.00 -3.60 12.10
N LEU A 215 -1.09 -3.87 12.81
CA LEU A 215 -2.43 -3.56 12.32
C LEU A 215 -2.70 -2.05 12.46
N LEU A 216 -2.74 -1.36 11.33
CA LEU A 216 -2.87 0.10 11.25
C LEU A 216 -4.30 0.59 11.19
N ALA A 217 -5.20 -0.17 10.59
CA ALA A 217 -6.62 0.12 10.56
C ALA A 217 -7.39 -1.14 10.14
N GLU A 218 -8.67 -1.17 10.53
CA GLU A 218 -9.67 -2.00 9.90
C GLU A 218 -10.70 -1.05 9.30
N LEU A 219 -10.87 -1.13 7.99
CA LEU A 219 -11.77 -0.26 7.27
C LEU A 219 -13.09 -0.99 7.08
N PRO A 220 -14.23 -0.37 7.43
CA PRO A 220 -15.53 -0.95 7.16
C PRO A 220 -15.71 -1.16 5.65
N PRO A 221 -16.80 -1.80 5.22
CA PRO A 221 -17.17 -1.77 3.81
C PRO A 221 -17.36 -0.31 3.39
N LEU A 222 -16.38 0.23 2.69
CA LEU A 222 -16.36 1.65 2.36
C LEU A 222 -17.09 1.85 1.04
N GLU A 223 -18.32 2.38 1.14
CA GLU A 223 -19.05 2.94 0.00
C GLU A 223 -18.50 4.33 -0.39
N ASP A 224 -17.90 5.05 0.57
CA ASP A 224 -17.29 6.37 0.38
C ASP A 224 -15.88 6.46 1.03
N PRO A 225 -14.81 6.75 0.25
CA PRO A 225 -13.46 6.99 0.75
C PRO A 225 -13.26 8.28 1.59
N ALA A 226 -14.32 9.03 1.96
CA ALA A 226 -14.24 10.20 2.83
C ALA A 226 -14.36 9.90 4.35
N HIS A 227 -14.30 8.63 4.77
CA HIS A 227 -14.48 8.20 6.16
C HIS A 227 -13.39 8.67 7.16
N ALA A 228 -13.78 8.87 8.42
CA ALA A 228 -12.90 9.28 9.52
C ALA A 228 -11.72 8.32 9.77
N ASP A 229 -11.92 7.01 9.60
CA ASP A 229 -10.90 5.98 9.77
C ASP A 229 -9.69 6.16 8.84
N LEU A 230 -9.93 6.74 7.66
CA LEU A 230 -8.89 6.98 6.68
C LEU A 230 -8.00 8.16 7.03
N THR A 231 -8.57 9.19 7.67
CA THR A 231 -7.79 10.31 8.23
C THR A 231 -6.91 9.83 9.38
N ALA A 232 -7.45 8.96 10.24
CA ALA A 232 -6.70 8.32 11.32
C ALA A 232 -5.58 7.40 10.77
N LEU A 233 -5.88 6.59 9.75
CA LEU A 233 -4.89 5.76 9.05
C LEU A 233 -3.76 6.63 8.48
N ALA A 234 -4.10 7.71 7.78
CA ALA A 234 -3.12 8.66 7.26
C ALA A 234 -2.30 9.33 8.36
N ALA A 235 -2.87 9.61 9.54
CA ALA A 235 -2.11 10.14 10.68
C ALA A 235 -1.14 9.09 11.27
N ARG A 236 -1.55 7.82 11.31
CA ARG A 236 -0.71 6.72 11.80
C ARG A 236 0.45 6.41 10.85
N VAL A 237 0.18 6.41 9.54
CA VAL A 237 1.18 6.08 8.53
C VAL A 237 2.08 7.29 8.24
N PHE A 238 1.50 8.50 8.19
CA PHE A 238 2.20 9.76 7.98
C PHE A 238 1.97 10.73 9.15
N PRO A 239 2.63 10.52 10.30
CA PRO A 239 2.46 11.40 11.45
C PRO A 239 3.04 12.80 11.17
N PRO A 240 2.44 13.87 11.71
CA PRO A 240 2.96 15.22 11.52
C PRO A 240 4.36 15.38 12.15
N PRO A 241 5.19 16.29 11.62
CA PRO A 241 6.48 16.63 12.22
C PRO A 241 6.30 17.03 13.70
N GLY A 242 7.14 16.51 14.60
CA GLY A 242 7.14 16.87 16.03
C GLY A 242 6.28 16.03 16.98
N ALA A 243 5.31 15.23 16.49
CA ALA A 243 4.49 14.34 17.34
C ALA A 243 5.26 13.17 18.01
N ARG A 244 6.59 13.14 17.87
CA ARG A 244 7.48 12.06 18.34
C ARG A 244 8.18 12.36 19.66
N ALA A 245 8.30 13.63 20.06
CA ALA A 245 9.04 14.00 21.28
C ALA A 245 8.32 13.56 22.57
N GLY A 246 7.00 13.81 22.66
CA GLY A 246 6.25 13.57 23.90
C GLY A 246 5.99 12.10 24.26
N ALA A 247 6.03 11.17 23.30
CA ALA A 247 5.76 9.75 23.56
C ALA A 247 7.01 8.97 24.01
N ALA A 248 8.21 9.43 23.65
CA ALA A 248 9.48 8.90 24.14
C ALA A 248 9.76 9.40 25.57
N GLU A 249 9.47 10.67 25.85
CA GLU A 249 9.65 11.26 27.19
C GLU A 249 8.64 10.72 28.22
N ALA A 250 7.36 10.52 27.83
CA ALA A 250 6.35 9.95 28.72
C ALA A 250 6.55 8.45 29.06
N ARG A 251 7.41 7.74 28.32
CA ARG A 251 7.83 6.36 28.63
C ARG A 251 9.11 6.30 29.47
N ALA A 252 9.98 7.30 29.36
CA ALA A 252 11.17 7.43 30.22
C ALA A 252 10.84 7.93 31.64
N SER A 253 9.63 8.48 31.85
CA SER A 253 9.19 9.04 33.14
C SER A 253 8.26 8.13 33.96
N ARG A 254 8.07 6.85 33.58
CA ARG A 254 7.38 5.89 34.44
C ARG A 254 8.41 5.16 35.29
N PRO A 255 8.40 5.32 36.63
CA PRO A 255 9.24 4.49 37.49
C PRO A 255 8.74 3.04 37.42
N ASP A 256 9.67 2.10 37.29
CA ASP A 256 9.39 0.68 37.40
C ASP A 256 8.76 0.41 38.77
N GLY A 257 7.50 -0.04 38.75
CA GLY A 257 6.75 -0.51 39.91
C GLY A 257 6.21 -1.90 39.65
#